data_AF-A0A3D1XVE0-F1
#
_entry.id   AF-A0A3D1XVE0-F1
#
_cell.length_a   1.000
_cell.length_b   1.000
_cell.length_c   1.000
_cell.angle_alpha   90.00
_cell.angle_beta   90.00
_cell.angle_gamma   90.00
#
_symmetry.space_group_name_H-M   'P 1'
#
loop_
_entity.id
_entity.type
_entity.pdbx_description
1 polymer ?
#
loop_
_entity_poly.entity_id
_entity_poly.type
_entity_poly.pdbx_seq_one_letter_code
_entity_poly.pdbx_strand_id
1 'polypeptide(L)'
;MDKASFTGIVAGITLIAVSILLGGDLMSFFNFPGLMIVVGGTLAAILINFQLADVKAAFKAAALVFKTQKLDPNELIATMVELCTVSRRQGLVALSKMQIEDRFLKKACGLISDGAKEDVIRDALNIEIESMKQRHAIQQDVFVKMAAFAPAFGMIGTLIGLV
;
A
#
# COMPACT_ATOMS: atom_id res chain seq x y z
N MET A 1 5.97 9.06 -2.98
CA MET A 1 6.24 8.30 -4.21
C MET A 1 7.66 8.51 -4.70
N ASP A 2 8.26 7.50 -5.33
CA ASP A 2 9.56 7.68 -5.99
C ASP A 2 9.42 8.54 -7.26
N LYS A 3 10.45 9.33 -7.57
CA LYS A 3 10.45 10.24 -8.73
C LYS A 3 10.23 9.45 -10.03
N ALA A 4 10.84 8.27 -10.14
CA ALA A 4 10.70 7.40 -11.31
C ALA A 4 9.24 6.95 -11.52
N SER A 5 8.55 6.48 -10.47
CA SER A 5 7.15 6.06 -10.57
C SER A 5 6.22 7.20 -10.95
N PHE A 6 6.45 8.41 -10.41
CA PHE A 6 5.68 9.59 -10.77
C PHE A 6 5.87 9.96 -12.25
N THR A 7 7.12 10.06 -12.69
CA THR A 7 7.44 10.38 -14.08
C THR A 7 6.88 9.33 -15.04
N GLY A 8 6.94 8.05 -14.68
CA GLY A 8 6.37 6.96 -15.49
C GLY A 8 4.86 7.07 -15.70
N ILE A 9 4.10 7.32 -14.63
CA ILE A 9 2.64 7.52 -14.72
C ILE A 9 2.31 8.72 -15.60
N VAL A 10 2.98 9.86 -15.37
CA VAL A 10 2.76 11.08 -16.15
C VAL A 10 3.08 10.85 -17.63
N ALA A 11 4.24 10.27 -17.93
CA ALA A 11 4.65 10.00 -19.31
C ALA A 11 3.66 9.07 -20.03
N GLY A 12 3.20 8.00 -19.38
CA GLY A 12 2.22 7.07 -19.96
C GLY A 12 0.89 7.75 -20.30
N ILE A 13 0.34 8.55 -19.38
CA ILE A 13 -0.90 9.30 -19.60
C ILE A 13 -0.71 10.32 -20.72
N THR A 14 0.42 11.05 -20.74
CA THR A 14 0.70 12.04 -21.79
C THR A 14 0.78 11.41 -23.16
N LEU A 15 1.43 10.24 -23.30
CA LEU A 15 1.51 9.53 -24.59
C LEU A 15 0.13 9.11 -25.10
N ILE A 16 -0.74 8.60 -24.22
CA ILE A 16 -2.12 8.24 -24.58
C ILE A 16 -2.90 9.49 -25.00
N ALA A 17 -2.81 10.58 -24.24
CA ALA A 17 -3.52 11.82 -24.54
C ALA A 17 -3.08 12.45 -25.88
N VAL A 18 -1.77 12.48 -26.15
CA VAL A 18 -1.22 12.97 -27.42
C VAL A 18 -1.69 12.09 -28.58
N SER A 19 -1.71 10.77 -28.42
CA SER A 19 -2.22 9.85 -29.44
C SER A 19 -3.69 10.13 -29.79
N ILE A 20 -4.53 10.37 -28.78
CA ILE A 20 -5.95 10.72 -28.98
C ILE A 20 -6.09 12.05 -29.72
N LEU A 21 -5.33 13.08 -29.32
CA LEU A 21 -5.35 14.41 -29.95
C LEU A 21 -4.91 14.37 -31.42
N LEU A 22 -3.96 13.51 -31.76
CA LEU A 22 -3.51 13.31 -33.14
C LEU A 22 -4.54 12.52 -33.97
N GLY A 23 -5.32 11.65 -33.32
CA GLY A 23 -6.26 10.73 -33.96
C GLY A 23 -7.66 11.29 -34.23
N GLY A 24 -8.05 12.42 -33.65
CA GLY A 24 -9.37 13.04 -33.88
C GLY A 24 -9.93 13.80 -32.69
N ASP A 25 -11.26 13.86 -32.59
CA ASP A 25 -11.96 14.60 -31.52
C ASP A 25 -11.92 13.84 -30.18
N LEU A 26 -11.48 14.54 -29.13
CA LEU A 26 -11.38 14.00 -27.77
C LEU A 26 -12.74 13.57 -27.21
N MET A 27 -13.81 14.28 -27.58
CA MET A 27 -15.16 13.98 -27.11
C MET A 27 -15.65 12.63 -27.60
N SER A 28 -15.13 12.12 -28.74
CA SER A 28 -15.49 10.80 -29.26
C SER A 28 -15.01 9.65 -28.37
N PHE A 29 -14.04 9.88 -27.48
CA PHE A 29 -13.53 8.86 -26.55
C PHE A 29 -14.30 8.84 -25.22
N PHE A 30 -15.16 9.83 -24.97
CA PHE A 30 -15.94 9.91 -23.73
C PHE A 30 -17.26 9.12 -23.87
N ASN A 31 -17.20 7.81 -23.62
CA ASN A 31 -18.36 6.93 -23.64
C ASN A 31 -18.84 6.64 -22.20
N PHE A 32 -19.90 7.35 -21.76
CA PHE A 32 -20.45 7.19 -20.42
C PHE A 32 -20.99 5.76 -20.14
N PRO A 33 -21.81 5.14 -21.02
CA PRO A 33 -22.19 3.73 -20.87
C PRO A 33 -21.00 2.76 -20.75
N GLY A 34 -19.97 2.93 -21.60
CA GLY A 34 -18.77 2.10 -21.55
C GLY A 34 -18.02 2.25 -20.22
N LEU A 35 -17.91 3.49 -19.71
CA LEU A 35 -17.28 3.77 -18.42
C LEU A 35 -18.08 3.15 -17.27
N MET A 36 -19.41 3.20 -17.31
CA MET A 36 -20.26 2.52 -16.32
C MET A 36 -20.04 1.00 -16.29
N ILE A 37 -19.92 0.36 -17.46
CA ILE A 37 -19.69 -1.09 -17.54
C ILE A 37 -18.31 -1.45 -16.98
N VAL A 38 -17.26 -0.73 -17.40
CA VAL A 38 -15.89 -1.03 -16.96
C VAL A 38 -15.70 -0.70 -15.49
N VAL A 39 -16.01 0.52 -15.06
CA VAL A 39 -15.79 0.95 -13.67
C VAL A 39 -16.77 0.27 -12.73
N GLY A 40 -18.06 0.26 -13.07
CA GLY A 40 -19.10 -0.36 -12.25
C GLY A 40 -18.93 -1.88 -12.18
N GLY A 41 -18.66 -2.53 -13.31
CA GLY A 41 -18.40 -3.97 -13.36
C GLY A 41 -17.17 -4.37 -12.57
N THR A 42 -16.06 -3.64 -12.72
CA THR A 42 -14.82 -3.90 -11.97
C THR A 42 -15.04 -3.72 -10.47
N LEU A 43 -15.69 -2.64 -10.04
CA LEU A 43 -15.98 -2.40 -8.63
C LEU A 43 -16.92 -3.48 -8.06
N ALA A 44 -17.96 -3.87 -8.79
CA ALA A 44 -18.86 -4.94 -8.37
C ALA A 44 -18.13 -6.28 -8.24
N ALA A 45 -17.28 -6.64 -9.21
CA ALA A 45 -16.47 -7.85 -9.17
C ALA A 45 -15.51 -7.86 -7.97
N ILE A 46 -14.91 -6.71 -7.64
CA ILE A 46 -14.05 -6.60 -6.45
C ILE A 46 -14.83 -6.76 -5.15
N LEU A 47 -16.03 -6.19 -5.05
CA LEU A 47 -16.88 -6.37 -3.86
C LEU A 47 -17.37 -7.80 -3.69
N ILE A 48 -17.40 -8.61 -4.77
CA ILE A 48 -17.67 -10.05 -4.70
C ILE A 48 -16.44 -10.83 -4.20
N ASN A 49 -15.22 -10.40 -4.57
CA ASN A 49 -13.99 -11.11 -4.26
C ASN A 49 -13.40 -10.75 -2.88
N PHE A 50 -13.66 -9.53 -2.38
CA PHE A 50 -13.01 -9.00 -1.17
C PHE A 50 -14.03 -8.40 -0.20
N GLN A 51 -13.68 -8.42 1.09
CA GLN A 51 -14.48 -7.76 2.11
C GLN A 51 -14.42 -6.24 1.94
N LEU A 52 -15.54 -5.55 2.21
CA LEU A 52 -15.63 -4.09 2.07
C LEU A 52 -14.56 -3.35 2.90
N ALA A 53 -14.16 -3.91 4.05
CA ALA A 53 -13.10 -3.37 4.88
C ALA A 53 -11.74 -3.36 4.17
N ASP A 54 -11.39 -4.45 3.48
CA ASP A 54 -10.13 -4.59 2.75
C ASP A 54 -10.10 -3.67 1.53
N VAL A 55 -11.21 -3.56 0.80
CA VAL A 55 -11.34 -2.64 -0.33
C VAL A 55 -11.12 -1.19 0.12
N LYS A 56 -11.79 -0.76 1.21
CA LYS A 56 -11.58 0.58 1.78
C LYS A 56 -10.14 0.80 2.25
N ALA A 57 -9.54 -0.21 2.87
CA ALA A 57 -8.15 -0.16 3.32
C ALA A 57 -7.18 -0.05 2.13
N ALA A 58 -7.44 -0.75 1.03
CA ALA A 58 -6.65 -0.69 -0.19
C ALA A 58 -6.67 0.71 -0.82
N PHE A 59 -7.86 1.32 -0.96
CA PHE A 59 -7.96 2.71 -1.46
C PHE A 59 -7.27 3.72 -0.54
N LYS A 60 -7.35 3.54 0.78
CA LYS A 60 -6.60 4.37 1.74
C LYS A 60 -5.09 4.17 1.56
N ALA A 61 -4.63 2.94 1.40
CA ALA A 61 -3.23 2.61 1.19
C ALA A 61 -2.69 3.19 -0.14
N ALA A 62 -3.51 3.24 -1.20
CA ALA A 62 -3.13 3.88 -2.46
C ALA A 62 -2.84 5.37 -2.28
N ALA A 63 -3.58 6.08 -1.42
CA ALA A 63 -3.28 7.48 -1.10
C ALA A 63 -1.91 7.63 -0.40
N LEU A 64 -1.48 6.64 0.39
CA LEU A 64 -0.15 6.64 1.01
C LEU A 64 0.97 6.45 -0.02
N VAL A 65 0.76 5.80 -1.16
CA VAL A 65 1.79 5.63 -2.22
C VAL A 65 2.27 6.98 -2.74
N PHE A 66 1.36 7.94 -2.86
CA PHE A 66 1.69 9.30 -3.27
C PHE A 66 2.48 10.05 -2.19
N LYS A 67 2.26 9.75 -0.91
CA LYS A 67 3.03 10.30 0.20
C LYS A 67 4.42 9.64 0.27
N THR A 68 5.47 10.43 0.37
CA THR A 68 6.82 9.89 0.59
C THR A 68 7.00 9.62 2.08
N GLN A 69 7.20 8.35 2.43
CA GLN A 69 7.79 7.93 3.71
C GLN A 69 9.02 7.12 3.37
N LYS A 70 10.17 7.77 3.26
CA LYS A 70 11.46 7.07 3.29
C LYS A 70 11.94 7.15 4.73
N LEU A 71 11.99 6.02 5.43
CA LEU A 71 12.84 5.93 6.60
C LEU A 71 14.28 5.95 6.10
N ASP A 72 15.10 6.87 6.61
CA ASP A 72 16.52 6.85 6.35
C ASP A 72 17.16 5.70 7.16
N PRO A 73 17.83 4.73 6.52
CA PRO A 73 18.54 3.68 7.24
C PRO A 73 19.55 4.23 8.27
N ASN A 74 20.14 5.41 8.00
CA ASN A 74 21.08 6.04 8.92
C ASN A 74 20.39 6.57 10.18
N GLU A 75 19.20 7.14 10.04
CA GLU A 75 18.38 7.56 11.19
C GLU A 75 18.00 6.34 12.04
N LEU A 76 17.62 5.23 11.40
CA LEU A 76 17.31 4.00 12.10
C LEU A 76 18.52 3.46 12.88
N ILE A 77 19.71 3.48 12.29
CA ILE A 77 20.95 3.09 12.99
C ILE A 77 21.19 3.99 14.20
N ALA A 78 21.02 5.31 14.05
CA ALA A 78 21.18 6.25 15.16
C ALA A 78 20.20 5.92 16.31
N THR A 79 18.94 5.64 15.98
CA THR A 79 17.93 5.21 16.97
C THR A 79 18.34 3.91 17.68
N MET A 80 18.89 2.92 16.96
CA MET A 80 19.36 1.67 17.57
C MET A 80 20.53 1.91 18.54
N VAL A 81 21.48 2.77 18.15
CA VAL A 81 22.62 3.12 19.01
C VAL A 81 22.17 3.86 20.27
N GLU A 82 21.18 4.75 20.14
CA GLU A 82 20.56 5.44 21.28
C GLU A 82 19.88 4.44 22.24
N LEU A 83 19.09 3.52 21.71
CA LEU A 83 18.46 2.43 22.48
C LEU A 83 19.49 1.60 23.26
N CYS A 84 20.60 1.21 22.60
CA CYS A 84 21.71 0.49 23.26
C CYS A 84 22.42 1.33 24.32
N THR A 85 22.53 2.64 24.12
CA THR A 85 23.17 3.54 25.09
C THR A 85 22.32 3.70 26.35
N VAL A 86 21.01 3.87 26.18
CA VAL A 86 20.05 3.96 27.28
C VAL A 86 19.99 2.65 28.06
N SER A 87 19.90 1.50 27.37
CA SER A 87 19.85 0.19 28.03
C SER A 87 21.11 -0.09 28.87
N ARG A 88 22.29 0.29 28.38
CA ARG A 88 23.56 0.14 29.13
C ARG A 88 23.70 1.07 30.33
N ARG A 89 23.20 2.30 30.23
CA ARG A 89 23.37 3.31 31.30
C ARG A 89 22.28 3.24 32.37
N GLN A 90 21.04 2.97 31.96
CA GLN A 90 19.85 3.09 32.82
C GLN A 90 19.15 1.73 33.04
N GLY A 91 19.64 0.66 32.40
CA GLY A 91 19.06 -0.67 32.46
C GLY A 91 17.90 -0.88 31.46
N LEU A 92 17.44 -2.13 31.33
CA LEU A 92 16.41 -2.53 30.36
C LEU A 92 15.05 -1.88 30.64
N VAL A 93 14.73 -1.59 31.91
CA VAL A 93 13.46 -0.97 32.32
C VAL A 93 13.32 0.46 31.79
N ALA A 94 14.44 1.15 31.50
CA ALA A 94 14.40 2.50 30.95
C ALA A 94 13.89 2.53 29.50
N LEU A 95 13.95 1.41 28.77
CA LEU A 95 13.53 1.32 27.37
C LEU A 95 12.03 1.56 27.19
N SER A 96 11.18 1.16 28.13
CA SER A 96 9.73 1.38 28.06
C SER A 96 9.32 2.83 28.30
N LYS A 97 10.20 3.63 28.91
CA LYS A 97 9.97 5.05 29.20
C LYS A 97 10.36 5.97 28.04
N MET A 98 11.04 5.43 27.02
CA MET A 98 11.40 6.20 25.83
C MET A 98 10.16 6.51 24.98
N GLN A 99 10.10 7.75 24.49
CA GLN A 99 9.07 8.18 23.56
C GLN A 99 9.46 7.75 22.15
N ILE A 100 9.07 6.53 21.80
CA ILE A 100 9.28 5.95 20.47
C ILE A 100 7.99 6.11 19.66
N GLU A 101 8.07 6.79 18.51
CA GLU A 101 6.91 7.00 17.62
C GLU A 101 6.50 5.71 16.90
N ASP A 102 7.49 4.91 16.49
CA ASP A 102 7.26 3.65 15.80
C ASP A 102 6.69 2.58 16.74
N ARG A 103 5.51 2.06 16.36
CA ARG A 103 4.78 1.07 17.18
C ARG A 103 5.51 -0.26 17.28
N PHE A 104 6.24 -0.65 16.25
CA PHE A 104 6.98 -1.91 16.21
C PHE A 104 8.17 -1.86 17.19
N LEU A 105 8.96 -0.79 17.14
CA LEU A 105 10.06 -0.56 18.07
C LEU A 105 9.58 -0.41 19.52
N LYS A 106 8.46 0.30 19.74
CA LYS A 106 7.87 0.45 21.07
C LYS A 106 7.46 -0.92 21.66
N LYS A 107 6.86 -1.79 20.85
CA LYS A 107 6.50 -3.17 21.26
C LYS A 107 7.74 -3.99 21.61
N ALA A 108 8.79 -3.93 20.78
CA ALA A 108 10.06 -4.61 21.06
C ALA A 108 10.68 -4.15 22.38
N CYS A 109 10.75 -2.83 22.61
CA CYS A 109 11.28 -2.26 23.84
C CYS A 109 10.49 -2.65 25.09
N GLY A 110 9.16 -2.74 24.98
CA GLY A 110 8.29 -3.23 26.06
C GLY A 110 8.58 -4.68 26.44
N LEU A 111 8.65 -5.58 25.44
CA LEU A 111 8.95 -7.00 25.69
C LEU A 111 10.33 -7.20 26.33
N ILE A 112 11.31 -6.39 25.93
CA ILE A 112 12.65 -6.40 26.53
C ILE A 112 12.62 -5.88 27.97
N SER A 113 11.89 -4.79 28.25
CA SER A 113 11.78 -4.26 29.61
C SER A 113 11.05 -5.21 30.56
N ASP A 114 10.14 -6.03 30.03
CA ASP A 114 9.38 -7.03 30.78
C ASP A 114 10.20 -8.31 31.06
N GLY A 115 11.43 -8.40 30.52
CA GLY A 115 12.31 -9.53 30.73
C GLY A 115 11.89 -10.81 30.00
N ALA A 116 11.16 -10.67 28.89
CA ALA A 116 10.80 -11.81 28.05
C ALA A 116 12.05 -12.51 27.49
N LYS A 117 11.95 -13.82 27.27
CA LYS A 117 13.03 -14.61 26.66
C LYS A 117 13.20 -14.22 25.19
N GLU A 118 14.42 -14.35 24.67
CA GLU A 118 14.78 -13.93 23.31
C GLU A 118 13.93 -14.63 22.23
N ASP A 119 13.67 -15.93 22.39
CA ASP A 119 12.81 -16.73 21.51
C ASP A 119 11.41 -16.15 21.41
N VAL A 120 10.79 -15.85 22.55
CA VAL A 120 9.44 -15.25 22.63
C VAL A 120 9.42 -13.86 21.97
N ILE A 121 10.44 -13.03 22.20
CA ILE A 121 10.54 -11.70 21.58
C ILE A 121 10.63 -11.84 20.06
N ARG A 122 11.51 -12.72 19.59
CA ARG A 122 11.75 -12.96 18.17
C ARG A 122 10.48 -13.45 17.48
N ASP A 123 9.78 -14.42 18.07
CA ASP A 123 8.55 -14.96 17.53
C ASP A 123 7.43 -13.91 17.49
N ALA A 124 7.26 -13.14 18.56
CA ALA A 124 6.25 -12.10 18.62
C ALA A 124 6.48 -11.00 17.55
N LEU A 125 7.73 -10.59 17.34
CA LEU A 125 8.08 -9.60 16.31
C LEU A 125 7.97 -10.17 14.89
N ASN A 126 8.33 -11.44 14.67
CA ASN A 126 8.14 -12.11 13.39
C ASN A 126 6.67 -12.23 13.02
N ILE A 127 5.80 -12.61 13.97
CA ILE A 127 4.35 -12.67 13.78
C ILE A 127 3.79 -11.29 13.42
N GLU A 128 4.27 -10.22 14.07
CA GLU A 128 3.86 -8.85 13.75
C GLU A 128 4.23 -8.45 12.32
N ILE A 129 5.47 -8.75 11.90
CA ILE A 129 5.95 -8.49 10.53
C ILE A 129 5.12 -9.27 9.52
N GLU A 130 4.88 -10.55 9.77
CA GLU A 130 4.14 -11.42 8.86
C GLU A 130 2.68 -10.96 8.74
N SER A 131 2.03 -10.63 9.87
CA SER A 131 0.68 -10.06 9.87
C SER A 131 0.62 -8.74 9.11
N MET A 132 1.63 -7.88 9.24
CA MET A 132 1.73 -6.64 8.47
C MET A 132 1.88 -6.89 6.97
N LYS A 133 2.75 -7.83 6.58
CA LYS A 133 2.92 -8.23 5.18
C LYS A 133 1.64 -8.79 4.59
N GLN A 134 0.92 -9.65 5.31
CA GLN A 134 -0.36 -10.22 4.87
C GLN A 134 -1.40 -9.13 4.64
N ARG A 135 -1.51 -8.15 5.55
CA ARG A 135 -2.42 -7.00 5.37
C ARG A 135 -2.07 -6.19 4.12
N HIS A 136 -0.79 -5.91 3.88
CA HIS A 136 -0.36 -5.21 2.68
C HIS A 136 -0.56 -6.04 1.41
N ALA A 137 -0.35 -7.36 1.47
CA ALA A 137 -0.57 -8.27 0.35
C ALA A 137 -2.05 -8.29 -0.09
N ILE A 138 -2.98 -8.34 0.86
CA ILE A 138 -4.43 -8.24 0.57
C ILE A 138 -4.74 -6.91 -0.11
N GLN A 139 -4.21 -5.80 0.41
CA GLN A 139 -4.42 -4.47 -0.19
C GLN A 139 -3.87 -4.36 -1.61
N GLN A 140 -2.73 -4.99 -1.89
CA GLN A 140 -2.15 -5.05 -3.23
C GLN A 140 -2.98 -5.95 -4.16
N ASP A 141 -3.43 -7.10 -3.67
CA ASP A 141 -4.19 -8.06 -4.47
C ASP A 141 -5.52 -7.45 -4.97
N VAL A 142 -6.16 -6.58 -4.19
CA VAL A 142 -7.32 -5.80 -4.66
C VAL A 142 -7.02 -5.07 -5.97
N PHE A 143 -5.89 -4.35 -6.05
CA PHE A 143 -5.51 -3.62 -7.27
C PHE A 143 -5.08 -4.55 -8.41
N VAL A 144 -4.40 -5.65 -8.10
CA VAL A 144 -4.03 -6.67 -9.10
C VAL A 144 -5.28 -7.27 -9.74
N LYS A 145 -6.29 -7.62 -8.94
CA LYS A 145 -7.57 -8.12 -9.44
C LYS A 145 -8.33 -7.05 -10.22
N MET A 146 -8.31 -5.78 -9.78
CA MET A 146 -8.90 -4.67 -10.54
C MET A 146 -8.26 -4.56 -11.93
N ALA A 147 -6.93 -4.63 -12.01
CA ALA A 147 -6.19 -4.59 -13.26
C ALA A 147 -6.50 -5.79 -14.17
N ALA A 148 -6.81 -6.95 -13.61
CA ALA A 148 -7.23 -8.13 -14.37
C ALA A 148 -8.69 -8.05 -14.85
N PHE A 149 -9.60 -7.50 -14.03
CA PHE A 149 -11.03 -7.44 -14.36
C PHE A 149 -11.38 -6.28 -15.29
N ALA A 150 -10.70 -5.13 -15.19
CA ALA A 150 -11.03 -3.96 -16.01
C ALA A 150 -10.96 -4.23 -17.53
N PRO A 151 -9.92 -4.92 -18.08
CA PRO A 151 -9.90 -5.30 -19.49
C PRO A 151 -11.01 -6.28 -19.88
N ALA A 152 -11.34 -7.24 -18.99
CA ALA A 152 -12.41 -8.20 -19.24
C ALA A 152 -13.78 -7.52 -19.36
N PHE A 153 -14.11 -6.61 -18.45
CA PHE A 153 -15.33 -5.79 -18.57
C PHE A 153 -15.28 -4.83 -19.76
N GLY A 154 -14.09 -4.36 -20.15
CA GLY A 154 -13.90 -3.59 -21.39
C GLY A 154 -14.30 -4.39 -22.63
N MET A 155 -13.85 -5.65 -22.74
CA MET A 155 -14.26 -6.54 -23.83
C MET A 155 -15.77 -6.83 -23.78
N ILE A 156 -16.35 -7.06 -22.61
CA ILE A 156 -17.82 -7.22 -22.47
C ILE A 156 -18.54 -5.94 -22.96
N GLY A 157 -18.04 -4.76 -22.61
CA GLY A 157 -18.57 -3.48 -23.08
C GLY A 157 -18.56 -3.37 -24.61
N THR A 158 -17.50 -3.85 -25.27
CA THR A 158 -17.47 -3.89 -26.75
C THR A 158 -18.52 -4.80 -27.34
N LEU A 159 -18.79 -5.96 -26.72
CA LEU A 159 -19.84 -6.87 -27.18
C LEU A 159 -21.24 -6.28 -27.01
N ILE A 160 -21.50 -5.62 -25.88
CA ILE A 160 -22.78 -4.95 -25.63
C ILE A 160 -23.00 -3.80 -26.60
N GLY A 161 -21.96 -3.02 -26.91
CA GLY A 161 -22.06 -1.88 -27.83
C GLY A 161 -22.20 -2.25 -29.31
N LEU A 162 -21.99 -3.51 -29.67
CA LEU A 162 -22.16 -4.02 -31.04
C LEU A 162 -23.57 -4.56 -31.32
N VAL A 163 -24.36 -4.83 -30.29
CA VAL A 163 -25.76 -5.28 -30.37
C VAL A 163 -26.70 -4.08 -30.34
#